data_AF-A0AAV9PE41-F1
#
_entry.id   AF-A0AAV9PE41-F1
#
_cell.length_a   1.000
_cell.length_b   1.000
_cell.length_c   1.000
_cell.angle_alpha   90.00
_cell.angle_beta   90.00
_cell.angle_gamma   90.00
#
_symmetry.space_group_name_H-M   'P 1'
#
loop_
_entity.id
_entity.type
_entity.pdbx_description
1 polymer ?
#
loop_
_entity_poly.entity_id
_entity_poly.type
_entity_poly.pdbx_seq_one_letter_code
_entity_poly.pdbx_strand_id
1 'polypeptide(L)'
;MSLASRIKAHLPHSNKTDDTANTDTTADNHTTMSTELNEGSAAESDRGKLILSIFDNAFGHLVAGDALAIQNKFRKMAASPFAFYRGSAPLFYKDLEPEANEGPFLDERTSRIWIHGDLHAENMGTYMDSQGRLIFNVNDFDEAYVGPFTWDLYRLVASLGLLGYGKALSDDQISKLVKAYANAYRERIHVLATAGEEKVPRFGLDTAEGPLLAALQSARTQSRAELLDGSTEVIDSERRFKRGHGVIELEDEMKEKVTAAFKHYLKHLPFSDHRGSCRVKDVIGRRGVGIGSAGLPTYNVLIEGETEALEYDRILYLKQSQASAVSRHVEVPEAEKYFKHEGHRTVISQRSLQDHAE
;
A
#
# COMPACT_ATOMS: atom_id res chain seq x y z
N MET A 1 11.11 14.75 -23.45
CA MET A 1 11.62 14.55 -22.07
C MET A 1 10.94 13.32 -21.50
N SER A 2 11.68 12.35 -20.94
CA SER A 2 11.08 11.12 -20.39
C SER A 2 10.35 11.42 -19.07
N LEU A 3 9.31 10.65 -18.73
CA LEU A 3 8.61 10.78 -17.44
C LEU A 3 9.57 10.73 -16.23
N ALA A 4 10.67 9.97 -16.34
CA ALA A 4 11.75 9.91 -15.35
C ALA A 4 12.43 11.29 -15.12
N SER A 5 12.63 12.08 -16.19
CA SER A 5 13.19 13.43 -16.07
C SER A 5 12.25 14.43 -15.39
N ARG A 6 10.92 14.26 -15.51
CA ARG A 6 9.93 15.06 -14.77
C ARG A 6 9.88 14.70 -13.29
N ILE A 7 10.00 13.41 -12.94
CA ILE A 7 10.01 12.94 -11.55
C ILE A 7 11.24 13.47 -10.79
N LYS A 8 12.42 13.53 -11.44
CA LYS A 8 13.66 14.02 -10.82
C LYS A 8 13.63 15.52 -10.48
N ALA A 9 12.90 16.32 -11.26
CA ALA A 9 12.75 17.76 -11.02
C ALA A 9 11.92 18.08 -9.77
N HIS A 10 11.21 17.11 -9.19
CA HIS A 10 10.28 17.32 -8.07
C HIS A 10 10.72 16.62 -6.77
N LEU A 11 11.93 16.07 -6.72
CA LEU A 11 12.49 15.49 -5.50
C LEU A 11 13.44 16.49 -4.80
N PRO A 12 13.31 16.69 -3.47
CA PRO A 12 14.20 17.56 -2.73
C PRO A 12 15.64 17.02 -2.80
N HIS A 13 16.57 17.85 -3.27
CA HIS A 13 17.99 17.50 -3.35
C HIS A 13 18.60 17.58 -1.95
N SER A 14 19.29 16.52 -1.49
CA SER A 14 20.03 16.59 -0.24
C SER A 14 21.31 17.40 -0.45
N ASN A 15 21.36 18.63 0.04
CA ASN A 15 22.60 19.40 0.09
C ASN A 15 23.53 18.79 1.14
N LYS A 16 24.63 18.18 0.68
CA LYS A 16 25.83 17.97 1.51
C LYS A 16 26.58 19.30 1.53
N THR A 17 26.74 19.87 2.72
CA THR A 17 27.61 21.02 2.97
C THR A 17 29.05 20.52 3.07
N ASP A 18 29.88 20.84 2.09
CA ASP A 18 31.35 20.82 2.23
C ASP A 18 31.82 22.25 2.51
N ASP A 19 32.41 22.44 3.68
CA ASP A 19 33.14 23.66 4.08
C ASP A 19 34.48 23.71 3.34
N THR A 20 34.69 24.73 2.49
CA THR A 20 36.02 25.37 2.33
C THR A 20 35.87 26.82 1.85
N ALA A 21 36.69 27.70 2.41
CA ALA A 21 36.60 29.14 2.30
C ALA A 21 37.46 29.73 1.17
N ASN A 22 37.03 30.94 0.72
CA ASN A 22 37.82 32.04 0.12
C ASN A 22 38.19 31.86 -1.37
N THR A 23 38.14 32.83 -2.31
CA THR A 23 38.22 34.32 -2.31
C THR A 23 37.63 34.92 -3.61
N ASP A 24 37.14 36.16 -3.52
CA ASP A 24 36.90 37.22 -4.56
C ASP A 24 37.38 37.00 -6.01
N THR A 25 36.52 37.24 -7.01
CA THR A 25 36.60 38.40 -7.95
C THR A 25 35.51 38.45 -9.03
N THR A 26 35.04 39.68 -9.28
CA THR A 26 34.48 40.25 -10.53
C THR A 26 33.03 40.01 -10.96
N ALA A 27 32.41 41.15 -11.30
CA ALA A 27 31.02 41.44 -11.57
C ALA A 27 30.55 41.07 -13.00
N ASP A 28 29.25 41.30 -13.19
CA ASP A 28 28.51 41.42 -14.46
C ASP A 28 27.93 40.14 -15.07
N ASN A 29 26.89 39.61 -14.40
CA ASN A 29 25.74 38.95 -15.05
C ASN A 29 24.50 38.81 -14.14
N HIS A 30 24.23 39.80 -13.27
CA HIS A 30 23.41 39.58 -12.06
C HIS A 30 21.89 39.79 -12.18
N THR A 31 21.35 40.09 -13.36
CA THR A 31 19.92 40.48 -13.49
C THR A 31 19.00 39.38 -14.05
N THR A 32 19.54 38.29 -14.59
CA THR A 32 18.73 37.15 -15.10
C THR A 32 18.81 35.90 -14.21
N MET A 33 19.90 35.69 -13.47
CA MET A 33 20.00 34.56 -12.51
C MET A 33 19.29 34.81 -11.18
N SER A 34 19.11 36.06 -10.76
CA SER A 34 18.48 36.42 -9.49
C SER A 34 16.96 36.21 -9.52
N THR A 35 16.32 36.34 -10.68
CA THR A 35 14.90 36.03 -10.87
C THR A 35 14.62 34.53 -10.88
N GLU A 36 15.44 33.72 -11.57
CA GLU A 36 15.29 32.25 -11.62
C GLU A 36 15.56 31.59 -10.26
N LEU A 37 16.54 32.08 -9.49
CA LEU A 37 16.81 31.60 -8.13
C LEU A 37 15.72 31.99 -7.11
N ASN A 38 15.09 33.16 -7.31
CA ASN A 38 14.03 33.65 -6.42
C ASN A 38 12.67 33.02 -6.76
N GLU A 39 12.38 32.75 -8.04
CA GLU A 39 11.22 31.95 -8.46
C GLU A 39 11.36 30.48 -8.04
N GLY A 40 12.57 29.90 -8.10
CA GLY A 40 12.85 28.56 -7.60
C GLY A 40 12.61 28.43 -6.09
N SER A 41 13.11 29.39 -5.29
CA SER A 41 12.89 29.46 -3.84
C SER A 41 11.42 29.69 -3.46
N ALA A 42 10.71 30.55 -4.20
CA ALA A 42 9.28 30.81 -3.97
C ALA A 42 8.40 29.62 -4.39
N ALA A 43 8.69 28.97 -5.52
CA ALA A 43 7.99 27.76 -5.97
C ALA A 43 8.27 26.56 -5.07
N GLU A 44 9.48 26.43 -4.53
CA GLU A 44 9.85 25.42 -3.53
C GLU A 44 9.13 25.67 -2.19
N SER A 45 8.97 26.95 -1.81
CA SER A 45 8.13 27.37 -0.68
C SER A 45 6.65 27.06 -0.88
N ASP A 46 6.10 27.28 -2.08
CA ASP A 46 4.69 27.03 -2.38
C ASP A 46 4.39 25.54 -2.53
N ARG A 47 5.30 24.75 -3.10
CA ARG A 47 5.18 23.29 -3.13
C ARG A 47 5.26 22.69 -1.73
N GLY A 48 6.17 23.21 -0.89
CA GLY A 48 6.26 22.84 0.52
C GLY A 48 4.94 23.07 1.26
N LYS A 49 4.33 24.26 1.11
CA LYS A 49 3.02 24.57 1.71
C LYS A 49 1.92 23.64 1.21
N LEU A 50 1.90 23.32 -0.09
CA LEU A 50 0.94 22.38 -0.67
C LEU A 50 1.10 20.96 -0.09
N ILE A 51 2.33 20.46 0.03
CA ILE A 51 2.59 19.14 0.64
C ILE A 51 2.09 19.11 2.08
N LEU A 52 2.39 20.17 2.85
CA LEU A 52 1.94 20.27 4.24
C LEU A 52 0.42 20.31 4.34
N SER A 53 -0.27 21.06 3.48
CA SER A 53 -1.74 21.14 3.49
C SER A 53 -2.39 19.80 3.12
N ILE A 54 -1.82 19.06 2.16
CA ILE A 54 -2.27 17.71 1.80
C ILE A 54 -2.07 16.76 2.98
N PHE A 55 -0.92 16.83 3.66
CA PHE A 55 -0.62 15.95 4.79
C PHE A 55 -1.51 16.27 6.00
N ASP A 56 -1.80 17.54 6.25
CA ASP A 56 -2.74 17.95 7.30
C ASP A 56 -4.15 17.42 7.01
N ASN A 57 -4.64 17.58 5.78
CA ASN A 57 -5.93 17.02 5.37
C ASN A 57 -5.97 15.49 5.44
N ALA A 58 -4.86 14.82 5.09
CA ALA A 58 -4.82 13.37 5.02
C ALA A 58 -4.57 12.68 6.35
N PHE A 59 -3.77 13.29 7.23
CA PHE A 59 -3.26 12.67 8.44
C PHE A 59 -3.53 13.49 9.71
N GLY A 60 -4.03 14.72 9.61
CA GLY A 60 -4.24 15.62 10.76
C GLY A 60 -5.17 15.03 11.81
N HIS A 61 -6.25 14.35 11.39
CA HIS A 61 -7.14 13.66 12.34
C HIS A 61 -6.48 12.49 13.06
N LEU A 62 -5.47 11.86 12.45
CA LEU A 62 -4.70 10.77 13.05
C LEU A 62 -3.67 11.27 14.07
N VAL A 63 -3.15 12.49 13.89
CA VAL A 63 -2.23 13.13 14.85
C VAL A 63 -2.92 13.31 16.20
N ALA A 64 -4.20 13.68 16.19
CA ALA A 64 -5.01 13.82 17.40
C ALA A 64 -5.19 12.49 18.17
N GLY A 65 -5.12 11.34 17.47
CA GLY A 65 -5.28 10.02 18.05
C GLY A 65 -3.99 9.42 18.63
N ASP A 66 -2.88 9.46 17.87
CA ASP A 66 -1.56 8.98 18.33
C ASP A 66 -0.44 9.73 17.60
N ALA A 67 -0.04 10.88 18.16
CA ALA A 67 1.01 11.73 17.61
C ALA A 67 2.37 11.01 17.47
N LEU A 68 2.69 10.06 18.36
CA LEU A 68 3.95 9.31 18.28
C LEU A 68 3.93 8.33 17.10
N ALA A 69 2.79 7.67 16.85
CA ALA A 69 2.64 6.82 15.68
C ALA A 69 2.79 7.62 14.37
N ILE A 70 2.22 8.82 14.29
CA ILE A 70 2.38 9.68 13.12
C ILE A 70 3.81 10.22 12.98
N GLN A 71 4.46 10.58 14.08
CA GLN A 71 5.88 10.96 14.04
C GLN A 71 6.74 9.80 13.50
N ASN A 72 6.49 8.57 13.93
CA ASN A 72 7.18 7.39 13.43
C ASN A 72 6.87 7.11 11.95
N LYS A 73 5.63 7.36 11.49
CA LYS A 73 5.28 7.33 10.07
C LYS A 73 6.14 8.30 9.27
N PHE A 74 6.23 9.56 9.69
CA PHE A 74 7.04 10.56 8.98
C PHE A 74 8.53 10.23 9.01
N ARG A 75 9.06 9.66 10.11
CA ARG A 75 10.44 9.15 10.14
C ARG A 75 10.66 8.02 9.11
N LYS A 76 9.73 7.06 9.02
CA LYS A 76 9.79 5.99 8.02
C LYS A 76 9.72 6.54 6.59
N MET A 77 8.85 7.53 6.35
CA MET A 77 8.74 8.20 5.05
C MET A 77 10.02 8.95 4.67
N ALA A 78 10.67 9.61 5.63
CA ALA A 78 11.91 10.35 5.41
C ALA A 78 13.13 9.46 5.11
N ALA A 79 13.02 8.13 5.28
CA ALA A 79 14.14 7.22 5.10
C ALA A 79 14.61 7.10 3.64
N SER A 80 13.74 7.32 2.65
CA SER A 80 14.10 7.34 1.23
C SER A 80 13.02 7.97 0.35
N PRO A 81 13.33 8.43 -0.88
CA PRO A 81 12.32 8.89 -1.84
C PRO A 81 11.22 7.86 -2.10
N PHE A 82 11.58 6.58 -2.18
CA PHE A 82 10.62 5.49 -2.36
C PHE A 82 9.69 5.32 -1.16
N ALA A 83 10.22 5.40 0.07
CA ALA A 83 9.41 5.34 1.28
C ALA A 83 8.48 6.55 1.42
N PHE A 84 8.96 7.75 1.07
CA PHE A 84 8.14 8.96 1.01
C PHE A 84 6.99 8.77 0.02
N TYR A 85 7.29 8.31 -1.19
CA TYR A 85 6.30 8.08 -2.25
C TYR A 85 5.17 7.13 -1.82
N ARG A 86 5.53 6.00 -1.20
CA ARG A 86 4.55 5.04 -0.64
C ARG A 86 3.70 5.66 0.46
N GLY A 87 4.31 6.46 1.34
CA GLY A 87 3.60 7.10 2.45
C GLY A 87 2.77 8.33 2.09
N SER A 88 2.86 8.82 0.85
CA SER A 88 2.25 10.06 0.38
C SER A 88 1.30 9.84 -0.80
N ALA A 89 0.55 8.74 -0.81
CA ALA A 89 -0.45 8.46 -1.84
C ALA A 89 -1.38 9.65 -2.18
N PRO A 90 -1.91 10.42 -1.20
CA PRO A 90 -2.71 11.60 -1.49
C PRO A 90 -1.98 12.69 -2.28
N LEU A 91 -0.67 12.86 -2.07
CA LEU A 91 0.14 13.82 -2.83
C LEU A 91 0.24 13.41 -4.30
N PHE A 92 0.47 12.12 -4.55
CA PHE A 92 0.52 11.58 -5.91
C PHE A 92 -0.79 11.80 -6.67
N TYR A 93 -1.93 11.54 -6.04
CA TYR A 93 -3.23 11.75 -6.68
C TYR A 93 -3.55 13.23 -6.86
N LYS A 94 -3.14 14.09 -5.91
CA LYS A 94 -3.25 15.54 -6.09
C LYS A 94 -2.48 16.05 -7.31
N ASP A 95 -1.31 15.47 -7.58
CA ASP A 95 -0.50 15.83 -8.75
C ASP A 95 -1.12 15.33 -10.07
N LEU A 96 -1.90 14.25 -10.04
CA LEU A 96 -2.57 13.68 -11.22
C LEU A 96 -3.98 14.22 -11.46
N GLU A 97 -4.59 14.91 -10.49
CA GLU A 97 -5.94 15.46 -10.57
C GLU A 97 -6.19 16.30 -11.84
N PRO A 98 -5.26 17.16 -12.32
CA PRO A 98 -5.45 17.91 -13.57
C PRO A 98 -5.58 17.02 -14.82
N GLU A 99 -5.00 15.81 -14.80
CA GLU A 99 -5.02 14.86 -15.92
C GLU A 99 -6.07 13.74 -15.70
N ALA A 100 -6.90 13.83 -14.65
CA ALA A 100 -7.80 12.76 -14.23
C ALA A 100 -8.80 12.34 -15.31
N ASN A 101 -9.29 13.30 -16.09
CA ASN A 101 -10.32 13.08 -17.11
C ASN A 101 -9.80 13.30 -18.53
N GLU A 102 -8.51 13.59 -18.69
CA GLU A 102 -7.92 14.01 -19.94
C GLU A 102 -6.74 13.11 -20.28
N GLY A 103 -6.82 12.40 -21.41
CA GLY A 103 -5.71 11.58 -21.87
C GLY A 103 -6.07 10.78 -23.11
N PRO A 104 -5.07 10.42 -23.94
CA PRO A 104 -5.31 9.72 -25.20
C PRO A 104 -5.87 8.30 -25.03
N PHE A 105 -5.90 7.78 -23.81
CA PHE A 105 -6.39 6.45 -23.47
C PHE A 105 -7.62 6.47 -22.56
N LEU A 106 -8.14 7.66 -22.23
CA LEU A 106 -9.26 7.82 -21.32
C LEU A 106 -10.53 8.12 -22.09
N ASP A 107 -11.54 7.29 -21.88
CA ASP A 107 -12.92 7.49 -22.31
C ASP A 107 -13.88 7.10 -21.19
N GLU A 108 -15.18 7.07 -21.45
CA GLU A 108 -16.19 6.70 -20.47
C GLU A 108 -15.96 5.32 -19.84
N ARG A 109 -15.38 4.37 -20.59
CA ARG A 109 -15.17 2.98 -20.18
C ARG A 109 -13.85 2.79 -19.44
N THR A 110 -12.84 3.63 -19.70
CA THR A 110 -11.50 3.47 -19.13
C THR A 110 -11.17 4.48 -18.02
N SER A 111 -11.96 5.56 -17.89
CA SER A 111 -11.82 6.57 -16.83
C SER A 111 -12.46 6.17 -15.50
N ARG A 112 -13.35 5.17 -15.49
CA ARG A 112 -14.10 4.72 -14.30
C ARG A 112 -14.09 3.21 -14.18
N ILE A 113 -12.91 2.65 -13.94
CA ILE A 113 -12.73 1.23 -13.67
C ILE A 113 -12.21 1.01 -12.25
N TRP A 114 -12.29 -0.21 -11.75
CA TRP A 114 -11.59 -0.56 -10.52
C TRP A 114 -10.08 -0.43 -10.71
N ILE A 115 -9.46 0.34 -9.83
CA ILE A 115 -8.01 0.47 -9.70
C ILE A 115 -7.58 0.05 -8.30
N HIS A 116 -6.35 -0.43 -8.20
CA HIS A 116 -5.72 -0.83 -6.95
C HIS A 116 -5.50 0.35 -6.01
N GLY A 117 -5.20 1.54 -6.54
CA GLY A 117 -5.08 2.78 -5.76
C GLY A 117 -3.80 2.89 -4.92
N ASP A 118 -3.07 1.80 -4.71
CA ASP A 118 -1.72 1.81 -4.13
C ASP A 118 -0.73 0.86 -4.82
N LEU A 119 -0.80 0.79 -6.16
CA LEU A 119 0.08 -0.10 -6.91
C LEU A 119 1.54 0.40 -6.91
N HIS A 120 2.43 -0.34 -6.27
CA HIS A 120 3.87 -0.05 -6.25
C HIS A 120 4.71 -1.33 -6.13
N ALA A 121 6.01 -1.27 -6.42
CA ALA A 121 6.89 -2.46 -6.49
C ALA A 121 6.91 -3.33 -5.21
N GLU A 122 6.71 -2.74 -4.04
CA GLU A 122 6.62 -3.47 -2.76
C GLU A 122 5.18 -3.85 -2.34
N ASN A 123 4.18 -3.71 -3.21
CA ASN A 123 2.79 -4.08 -2.93
C ASN A 123 2.37 -5.37 -3.64
N MET A 124 3.32 -6.28 -3.77
CA MET A 124 3.14 -7.60 -4.35
C MET A 124 3.78 -8.63 -3.43
N GLY A 125 3.26 -9.85 -3.42
CA GLY A 125 3.78 -10.90 -2.57
C GLY A 125 3.07 -12.22 -2.78
N THR A 126 3.40 -13.18 -1.92
CA THR A 126 2.87 -14.54 -1.98
C THR A 126 1.75 -14.74 -0.97
N TYR A 127 0.66 -15.38 -1.38
CA TYR A 127 -0.43 -15.79 -0.49
C TYR A 127 -1.14 -17.04 -1.02
N MET A 128 -1.95 -17.67 -0.16
CA MET A 128 -2.83 -18.76 -0.55
C MET A 128 -4.15 -18.19 -1.04
N ASP A 129 -4.57 -18.56 -2.25
CA ASP A 129 -5.90 -18.20 -2.75
C ASP A 129 -6.99 -19.07 -2.12
N SER A 130 -8.26 -18.82 -2.49
CA SER A 130 -9.39 -19.57 -1.96
C SER A 130 -9.42 -21.06 -2.31
N GLN A 131 -8.64 -21.47 -3.31
CA GLN A 131 -8.50 -22.87 -3.70
C GLN A 131 -7.34 -23.56 -2.97
N GLY A 132 -6.65 -22.86 -2.07
CA GLY A 132 -5.49 -23.37 -1.38
C GLY A 132 -4.24 -23.46 -2.26
N ARG A 133 -4.16 -22.68 -3.34
CA ARG A 133 -2.97 -22.57 -4.18
C ARG A 133 -2.11 -21.39 -3.74
N LEU A 134 -0.82 -21.63 -3.60
CA LEU A 134 0.16 -20.58 -3.35
C LEU A 134 0.44 -19.82 -4.65
N ILE A 135 0.14 -18.52 -4.64
CA ILE A 135 0.29 -17.63 -5.80
C ILE A 135 1.04 -16.34 -5.44
N PHE A 136 1.61 -15.69 -6.44
CA PHE A 136 2.22 -14.36 -6.36
C PHE A 136 1.32 -13.34 -7.06
N ASN A 137 0.90 -12.30 -6.36
CA ASN A 137 0.06 -11.24 -6.92
C ASN A 137 0.19 -9.93 -6.12
N VAL A 138 -0.54 -8.90 -6.56
CA VAL A 138 -0.76 -7.66 -5.80
C VAL A 138 -1.46 -7.94 -4.45
N ASN A 139 -1.18 -7.10 -3.46
CA ASN A 139 -1.71 -7.18 -2.10
C ASN A 139 -2.26 -5.81 -1.66
N ASP A 140 -3.00 -5.79 -0.55
CA ASP A 140 -3.45 -4.58 0.15
C ASP A 140 -4.35 -3.63 -0.69
N PHE A 141 -5.65 -3.97 -0.72
CA PHE A 141 -6.67 -3.24 -1.47
C PHE A 141 -7.33 -2.10 -0.66
N ASP A 142 -6.67 -1.62 0.40
CA ASP A 142 -7.19 -0.54 1.25
C ASP A 142 -7.46 0.74 0.44
N GLU A 143 -6.63 1.02 -0.56
CA GLU A 143 -6.70 2.22 -1.40
C GLU A 143 -7.54 2.00 -2.68
N ALA A 144 -8.03 0.77 -2.92
CA ALA A 144 -8.72 0.42 -4.15
C ALA A 144 -10.04 1.18 -4.32
N TYR A 145 -10.23 1.77 -5.49
CA TYR A 145 -11.38 2.61 -5.79
C TYR A 145 -11.70 2.58 -7.29
N VAL A 146 -12.78 3.25 -7.69
CA VAL A 146 -13.09 3.47 -9.10
C VAL A 146 -12.34 4.70 -9.60
N GLY A 147 -11.56 4.59 -10.67
CA GLY A 147 -10.84 5.72 -11.25
C GLY A 147 -10.18 5.38 -12.60
N PRO A 148 -9.36 6.30 -13.13
CA PRO A 148 -8.65 6.09 -14.38
C PRO A 148 -7.59 5.00 -14.26
N PHE A 149 -7.63 3.99 -15.12
CA PHE A 149 -6.66 2.88 -15.07
C PHE A 149 -5.20 3.33 -15.20
N THR A 150 -4.96 4.47 -15.86
CA THR A 150 -3.64 5.06 -16.05
C THR A 150 -2.99 5.45 -14.73
N TRP A 151 -3.77 5.69 -13.67
CA TRP A 151 -3.24 6.06 -12.36
C TRP A 151 -2.41 4.94 -11.74
N ASP A 152 -2.88 3.68 -11.79
CA ASP A 152 -2.10 2.53 -11.32
C ASP A 152 -0.84 2.30 -12.18
N LEU A 153 -0.94 2.52 -13.49
CA LEU A 153 0.20 2.44 -14.40
C LEU A 153 1.28 3.46 -14.03
N TYR A 154 0.89 4.73 -13.87
CA TYR A 154 1.78 5.80 -13.45
C TYR A 154 2.33 5.54 -12.06
N ARG A 155 1.51 4.99 -11.16
CA ARG A 155 1.91 4.71 -9.79
C ARG A 155 3.02 3.66 -9.74
N LEU A 156 2.85 2.56 -10.46
CA LEU A 156 3.88 1.52 -10.52
C LEU A 156 5.14 2.01 -11.25
N VAL A 157 5.00 2.74 -12.37
CA VAL A 157 6.14 3.31 -13.12
C VAL A 157 6.96 4.27 -12.26
N ALA A 158 6.32 5.18 -11.54
CA ALA A 158 7.01 6.10 -10.64
C ALA A 158 7.72 5.32 -9.53
N SER A 159 7.09 4.28 -8.98
CA SER A 159 7.70 3.42 -7.97
C SER A 159 8.97 2.70 -8.48
N LEU A 160 8.95 2.19 -9.73
CA LEU A 160 10.12 1.56 -10.36
C LEU A 160 11.24 2.57 -10.59
N GLY A 161 10.89 3.80 -10.99
CA GLY A 161 11.84 4.90 -11.15
C GLY A 161 12.55 5.24 -9.83
N LEU A 162 11.78 5.39 -8.75
CA LEU A 162 12.31 5.71 -7.42
C LEU A 162 13.13 4.55 -6.82
N LEU A 163 12.69 3.31 -7.02
CA LEU A 163 13.43 2.12 -6.60
C LEU A 163 14.77 2.02 -7.35
N GLY A 164 14.75 2.17 -8.67
CA GLY A 164 15.94 2.15 -9.50
C GLY A 164 16.92 3.27 -9.13
N TYR A 165 16.42 4.47 -8.87
CA TYR A 165 17.21 5.59 -8.37
C TYR A 165 17.86 5.26 -7.02
N GLY A 166 17.09 4.72 -6.06
CA GLY A 166 17.60 4.29 -4.75
C GLY A 166 18.64 3.16 -4.83
N LYS A 167 18.64 2.37 -5.91
CA LYS A 167 19.64 1.34 -6.22
C LYS A 167 20.80 1.84 -7.08
N ALA A 168 20.88 3.15 -7.33
CA ALA A 168 21.89 3.78 -8.18
C ALA A 168 21.94 3.22 -9.63
N LEU A 169 20.80 2.80 -10.16
CA LEU A 169 20.68 2.44 -11.58
C LEU A 169 20.77 3.71 -12.45
N SER A 170 21.34 3.57 -13.65
CA SER A 170 21.39 4.67 -14.60
C SER A 170 20.01 5.01 -15.18
N ASP A 171 19.84 6.23 -15.68
CA ASP A 171 18.59 6.66 -16.33
C ASP A 171 18.19 5.74 -17.50
N ASP A 172 19.17 5.17 -18.21
CA ASP A 172 18.94 4.18 -19.27
C ASP A 172 18.40 2.85 -18.71
N GLN A 173 18.99 2.34 -17.62
CA GLN A 173 18.51 1.13 -16.93
C GLN A 173 17.08 1.33 -16.40
N ILE A 174 16.80 2.46 -15.75
CA ILE A 174 15.46 2.82 -15.27
C ILE A 174 14.48 2.92 -16.44
N SER A 175 14.87 3.59 -17.52
CA SER A 175 14.03 3.71 -18.72
C SER A 175 13.71 2.34 -19.34
N LYS A 176 14.67 1.41 -19.36
CA LYS A 176 14.46 0.03 -19.81
C LYS A 176 13.47 -0.71 -18.91
N LEU A 177 13.59 -0.58 -17.59
CA LEU A 177 12.65 -1.19 -16.64
C LEU A 177 11.22 -0.68 -16.82
N VAL A 178 11.06 0.65 -16.91
CA VAL A 178 9.74 1.28 -17.11
C VAL A 178 9.11 0.86 -18.44
N LYS A 179 9.88 0.83 -19.53
CA LYS A 179 9.40 0.36 -20.84
C LYS A 179 9.04 -1.11 -20.82
N ALA A 180 9.84 -1.95 -20.15
CA ALA A 180 9.53 -3.37 -20.01
C ALA A 180 8.19 -3.58 -19.30
N TYR A 181 7.93 -2.86 -18.20
CA TYR A 181 6.64 -2.89 -17.52
C TYR A 181 5.49 -2.44 -18.42
N ALA A 182 5.60 -1.27 -19.07
CA ALA A 182 4.54 -0.74 -19.93
C ALA A 182 4.22 -1.68 -21.11
N ASN A 183 5.26 -2.27 -21.73
CA ASN A 183 5.09 -3.27 -22.77
C ASN A 183 4.40 -4.52 -22.23
N ALA A 184 4.84 -5.07 -21.09
CA ALA A 184 4.23 -6.24 -20.48
C ALA A 184 2.73 -6.02 -20.15
N TYR A 185 2.38 -4.83 -19.64
CA TYR A 185 0.99 -4.47 -19.41
C TYR A 185 0.19 -4.43 -20.71
N ARG A 186 0.69 -3.74 -21.74
CA ARG A 186 0.03 -3.66 -23.06
C ARG A 186 -0.20 -5.05 -23.66
N GLU A 187 0.83 -5.89 -23.68
CA GLU A 187 0.73 -7.26 -24.21
C GLU A 187 -0.29 -8.08 -23.42
N ARG A 188 -0.32 -7.93 -22.08
CA ARG A 188 -1.30 -8.63 -21.24
C ARG A 188 -2.73 -8.20 -21.55
N ILE A 189 -2.99 -6.90 -21.70
CA ILE A 189 -4.31 -6.39 -22.10
C ILE A 189 -4.68 -6.89 -23.50
N HIS A 190 -3.74 -6.93 -24.44
CA HIS A 190 -3.99 -7.46 -25.78
C HIS A 190 -4.39 -8.93 -25.77
N VAL A 191 -3.70 -9.77 -24.98
CA VAL A 191 -4.05 -11.19 -24.81
C VAL A 191 -5.43 -11.34 -24.18
N LEU A 192 -5.74 -10.58 -23.13
CA LEU A 192 -7.05 -10.60 -22.48
C LEU A 192 -8.17 -10.23 -23.47
N ALA A 193 -7.96 -9.18 -24.27
CA ALA A 193 -8.95 -8.71 -25.24
C ALA A 193 -9.16 -9.65 -26.44
N THR A 194 -8.16 -10.47 -26.80
CA THR A 194 -8.21 -11.30 -28.03
C THR A 194 -8.41 -12.78 -27.76
N ALA A 195 -7.93 -13.29 -26.62
CA ALA A 195 -7.89 -14.72 -26.31
C ALA A 195 -8.64 -15.09 -25.02
N GLY A 196 -9.10 -14.10 -24.25
CA GLY A 196 -9.84 -14.29 -22.99
C GLY A 196 -8.95 -14.58 -21.78
N GLU A 197 -9.55 -14.49 -20.59
CA GLU A 197 -8.89 -14.64 -19.28
C GLU A 197 -8.25 -16.02 -19.08
N GLU A 198 -8.88 -17.09 -19.59
CA GLU A 198 -8.40 -18.47 -19.44
C GLU A 198 -7.01 -18.71 -20.02
N LYS A 199 -6.56 -17.84 -20.94
CA LYS A 199 -5.23 -17.91 -21.55
C LYS A 199 -4.15 -17.21 -20.75
N VAL A 200 -4.49 -16.60 -19.62
CA VAL A 200 -3.58 -15.85 -18.77
C VAL A 200 -3.24 -16.67 -17.53
N PRO A 201 -2.07 -17.34 -17.48
CA PRO A 201 -1.70 -18.12 -16.32
C PRO A 201 -1.44 -17.20 -15.12
N ARG A 202 -1.97 -17.61 -13.96
CA ARG A 202 -1.65 -17.02 -12.66
C ARG A 202 -0.20 -17.40 -12.31
N PHE A 203 0.49 -16.60 -11.50
CA PHE A 203 1.84 -16.92 -11.06
C PHE A 203 1.80 -17.87 -9.85
N GLY A 204 1.76 -19.17 -10.12
CA GLY A 204 1.81 -20.25 -9.13
C GLY A 204 3.11 -21.04 -9.23
N LEU A 205 3.28 -22.07 -8.38
CA LEU A 205 4.48 -22.91 -8.37
C LEU A 205 4.74 -23.66 -9.69
N ASP A 206 3.68 -23.91 -10.46
CA ASP A 206 3.68 -24.62 -11.74
C ASP A 206 3.92 -23.73 -12.96
N THR A 207 3.76 -22.41 -12.82
CA THR A 207 3.78 -21.44 -13.93
C THR A 207 4.79 -20.31 -13.76
N ALA A 208 5.19 -20.01 -12.52
CA ALA A 208 6.16 -18.97 -12.24
C ALA A 208 7.59 -19.44 -12.55
N GLU A 209 8.44 -18.48 -12.92
CA GLU A 209 9.85 -18.72 -13.22
C GLU A 209 10.74 -17.74 -12.46
N GLY A 210 12.04 -18.05 -12.38
CA GLY A 210 13.06 -17.14 -11.85
C GLY A 210 12.77 -16.66 -10.41
N PRO A 211 12.92 -15.34 -10.13
CA PRO A 211 12.72 -14.80 -8.78
C PRO A 211 11.33 -15.03 -8.19
N LEU A 212 10.28 -15.06 -9.02
CA LEU A 212 8.91 -15.31 -8.54
C LEU A 212 8.77 -16.75 -8.05
N LEU A 213 9.31 -17.72 -8.81
CA LEU A 213 9.31 -19.12 -8.39
C LEU A 213 10.10 -19.31 -7.08
N ALA A 214 11.25 -18.66 -6.95
CA ALA A 214 12.05 -18.72 -5.73
C ALA A 214 11.29 -18.15 -4.52
N ALA A 215 10.57 -17.03 -4.69
CA ALA A 215 9.73 -16.46 -3.64
C ALA A 215 8.59 -17.41 -3.24
N LEU A 216 7.92 -18.05 -4.20
CA LEU A 216 6.87 -19.04 -3.95
C LEU A 216 7.41 -20.29 -3.23
N GLN A 217 8.57 -20.79 -3.64
CA GLN A 217 9.21 -21.94 -2.99
C GLN A 217 9.59 -21.62 -1.54
N SER A 218 10.12 -20.42 -1.29
CA SER A 218 10.42 -19.93 0.06
C SER A 218 9.16 -19.76 0.92
N ALA A 219 8.08 -19.21 0.35
CA ALA A 219 6.81 -19.10 1.06
C ALA A 219 6.20 -20.47 1.39
N ARG A 220 6.36 -21.47 0.50
CA ARG A 220 5.87 -22.84 0.74
C ARG A 220 6.50 -23.53 1.94
N THR A 221 7.73 -23.18 2.31
CA THR A 221 8.41 -23.79 3.46
C THR A 221 7.99 -23.17 4.80
N GLN A 222 7.26 -22.06 4.79
CA GLN A 222 6.78 -21.42 6.01
C GLN A 222 5.57 -22.17 6.57
N SER A 223 5.59 -22.47 7.87
CA SER A 223 4.48 -23.14 8.53
C SER A 223 3.66 -22.20 9.40
N ARG A 224 2.37 -22.53 9.57
CA ARG A 224 1.51 -21.83 10.53
C ARG A 224 2.02 -21.98 11.96
N ALA A 225 2.54 -23.15 12.31
CA ALA A 225 3.10 -23.42 13.63
C ALA A 225 4.25 -22.45 13.97
N GLU A 226 5.22 -22.27 13.06
CA GLU A 226 6.31 -21.32 13.26
C GLU A 226 5.82 -19.86 13.39
N LEU A 227 4.83 -19.46 12.58
CA LEU A 227 4.21 -18.15 12.67
C LEU A 227 3.55 -17.94 14.04
N LEU A 228 2.80 -18.93 14.51
CA LEU A 228 2.16 -18.92 15.84
C LEU A 228 3.23 -18.84 16.93
N ASP A 229 4.24 -19.68 16.90
CA ASP A 229 5.28 -19.74 17.93
C ASP A 229 6.10 -18.44 18.00
N GLY A 230 6.25 -17.71 16.88
CA GLY A 230 6.84 -16.38 16.87
C GLY A 230 6.03 -15.33 17.65
N SER A 231 4.70 -15.44 17.66
CA SER A 231 3.78 -14.42 18.21
C SER A 231 3.05 -14.82 19.49
N THR A 232 3.08 -16.11 19.84
CA THR A 232 2.25 -16.70 20.90
C THR A 232 3.07 -17.66 21.77
N GLU A 233 2.54 -17.97 22.94
CA GLU A 233 3.07 -18.93 23.90
C GLU A 233 1.92 -19.77 24.47
N VAL A 234 2.24 -20.91 25.07
CA VAL A 234 1.24 -21.79 25.70
C VAL A 234 1.34 -21.62 27.21
N ILE A 235 0.25 -21.18 27.83
CA ILE A 235 0.12 -20.97 29.28
C ILE A 235 -1.12 -21.73 29.74
N ASP A 236 -0.97 -22.56 30.78
CA ASP A 236 -2.07 -23.39 31.31
C ASP A 236 -2.79 -24.23 30.24
N SER A 237 -2.02 -24.79 29.30
CA SER A 237 -2.49 -25.57 28.15
C SER A 237 -3.31 -24.81 27.10
N GLU A 238 -3.42 -23.48 27.20
CA GLU A 238 -4.07 -22.63 26.20
C GLU A 238 -3.05 -21.71 25.52
N ARG A 239 -3.20 -21.51 24.21
CA ARG A 239 -2.33 -20.59 23.45
C ARG A 239 -2.77 -19.15 23.68
N ARG A 240 -1.82 -18.26 23.95
CA ARG A 240 -2.02 -16.81 24.19
C ARG A 240 -0.95 -16.00 23.50
N PHE A 241 -1.21 -14.71 23.25
CA PHE A 241 -0.18 -13.86 22.67
C PHE A 241 0.97 -13.62 23.65
N LYS A 242 2.20 -13.68 23.13
CA LYS A 242 3.37 -13.24 23.87
C LYS A 242 3.23 -11.77 24.22
N ARG A 243 3.53 -11.41 25.46
CA ARG A 243 3.64 -10.01 25.90
C ARG A 243 5.01 -9.46 25.51
N GLY A 244 5.10 -8.15 25.23
CA GLY A 244 6.38 -7.53 24.89
C GLY A 244 6.27 -6.32 23.98
N HIS A 245 7.38 -6.02 23.30
CA HIS A 245 7.52 -4.79 22.51
C HIS A 245 6.44 -4.68 21.41
N GLY A 246 5.71 -3.55 21.41
CA GLY A 246 4.66 -3.26 20.43
C GLY A 246 3.34 -4.00 20.64
N VAL A 247 3.20 -4.82 21.68
CA VAL A 247 1.93 -5.38 22.15
C VAL A 247 1.32 -4.43 23.17
N ILE A 248 0.04 -4.12 23.00
CA ILE A 248 -0.76 -3.38 23.97
C ILE A 248 -1.71 -4.36 24.63
N GLU A 249 -1.64 -4.45 25.95
CA GLU A 249 -2.65 -5.15 26.73
C GLU A 249 -3.93 -4.31 26.76
N LEU A 250 -5.06 -4.99 26.50
CA LEU A 250 -6.36 -4.35 26.42
C LEU A 250 -7.11 -4.58 27.73
N GLU A 251 -7.79 -3.54 28.20
CA GLU A 251 -8.82 -3.68 29.23
C GLU A 251 -9.96 -4.57 28.74
N ASP A 252 -10.65 -5.22 29.68
CA ASP A 252 -11.67 -6.21 29.36
C ASP A 252 -12.83 -5.63 28.52
N GLU A 253 -13.24 -4.39 28.80
CA GLU A 253 -14.25 -3.69 27.99
C GLU A 253 -13.84 -3.59 26.51
N MET A 254 -12.56 -3.34 26.22
CA MET A 254 -12.07 -3.25 24.85
C MET A 254 -11.95 -4.64 24.21
N LYS A 255 -11.51 -5.66 24.96
CA LYS A 255 -11.50 -7.05 24.47
C LYS A 255 -12.90 -7.50 24.08
N GLU A 256 -13.91 -7.16 24.87
CA GLU A 256 -15.32 -7.44 24.59
C GLU A 256 -15.79 -6.74 23.32
N LYS A 257 -15.48 -5.45 23.14
CA LYS A 257 -15.80 -4.69 21.92
C LYS A 257 -15.18 -5.32 20.67
N VAL A 258 -13.89 -5.68 20.72
CA VAL A 258 -13.20 -6.33 19.59
C VAL A 258 -13.79 -7.70 19.29
N THR A 259 -14.06 -8.49 20.33
CA THR A 259 -14.69 -9.81 20.21
C THR A 259 -16.10 -9.70 19.61
N ALA A 260 -16.89 -8.71 20.02
CA ALA A 260 -18.21 -8.45 19.48
C ALA A 260 -18.15 -8.02 18.00
N ALA A 261 -17.18 -7.16 17.63
CA ALA A 261 -16.95 -6.77 16.25
C ALA A 261 -16.59 -7.98 15.37
N PHE A 262 -15.71 -8.86 15.85
CA PHE A 262 -15.39 -10.12 15.15
C PHE A 262 -16.62 -11.02 14.98
N LYS A 263 -17.40 -11.24 16.05
CA LYS A 263 -18.64 -12.02 15.97
C LYS A 263 -19.66 -11.41 15.01
N HIS A 264 -19.73 -10.07 14.94
CA HIS A 264 -20.58 -9.38 13.97
C HIS A 264 -20.08 -9.59 12.53
N TYR A 265 -18.77 -9.53 12.30
CA TYR A 265 -18.16 -9.81 11.00
C TYR A 265 -18.49 -11.23 10.49
N LEU A 266 -18.46 -12.24 11.35
CA LEU A 266 -18.81 -13.62 10.97
C LEU A 266 -20.21 -13.73 10.34
N LYS A 267 -21.17 -12.89 10.76
CA LYS A 267 -22.55 -12.86 10.19
C LYS A 267 -22.61 -12.37 8.75
N HIS A 268 -21.53 -11.76 8.25
CA HIS A 268 -21.44 -11.16 6.92
C HIS A 268 -20.58 -11.99 5.96
N LEU A 269 -20.05 -13.14 6.40
CA LEU A 269 -19.31 -14.03 5.53
C LEU A 269 -20.28 -14.75 4.58
N PRO A 270 -19.96 -14.80 3.27
CA PRO A 270 -20.85 -15.37 2.25
C PRO A 270 -21.01 -16.90 2.38
N PHE A 271 -20.05 -17.58 3.01
CA PHE A 271 -20.06 -19.02 3.25
C PHE A 271 -20.00 -19.30 4.74
N SER A 272 -21.08 -19.85 5.28
CA SER A 272 -21.23 -20.27 6.68
C SER A 272 -20.57 -21.62 6.98
N ASP A 273 -19.53 -22.01 6.23
CA ASP A 273 -18.69 -23.16 6.58
C ASP A 273 -17.60 -22.71 7.55
N HIS A 274 -18.01 -22.36 8.77
CA HIS A 274 -17.09 -22.17 9.88
C HIS A 274 -16.53 -23.54 10.27
N ARG A 275 -15.58 -24.07 9.48
CA ARG A 275 -14.83 -25.28 9.83
C ARG A 275 -13.97 -24.96 11.05
N GLY A 276 -14.54 -25.04 12.24
CA GLY A 276 -13.87 -24.76 13.52
C GLY A 276 -14.72 -23.98 14.52
N SER A 277 -14.29 -23.97 15.78
CA SER A 277 -15.08 -23.38 16.88
C SER A 277 -15.14 -21.84 16.82
N CYS A 278 -14.31 -21.19 16.00
CA CYS A 278 -14.08 -19.74 15.96
C CYS A 278 -13.98 -19.10 17.36
N ARG A 279 -13.61 -19.90 18.38
CA ARG A 279 -13.53 -19.50 19.78
C ARG A 279 -12.37 -18.54 19.90
N VAL A 280 -12.64 -17.33 20.39
CA VAL A 280 -11.60 -16.34 20.66
C VAL A 280 -10.84 -16.79 21.91
N LYS A 281 -9.52 -16.99 21.78
CA LYS A 281 -8.61 -17.41 22.85
C LYS A 281 -7.95 -16.22 23.54
N ASP A 282 -7.51 -15.22 22.76
CA ASP A 282 -6.86 -14.02 23.28
C ASP A 282 -7.01 -12.85 22.30
N VAL A 283 -6.94 -11.62 22.80
CA VAL A 283 -7.02 -10.38 22.02
C VAL A 283 -5.99 -9.39 22.53
N ILE A 284 -5.20 -8.84 21.61
CA ILE A 284 -4.22 -7.80 21.92
C ILE A 284 -4.36 -6.60 21.00
N GLY A 285 -4.00 -5.43 21.51
CA GLY A 285 -3.73 -4.27 20.68
C GLY A 285 -2.32 -4.33 20.09
N ARG A 286 -2.16 -3.70 18.94
CA ARG A 286 -0.88 -3.44 18.28
C ARG A 286 -0.81 -1.96 17.93
N ARG A 287 0.36 -1.35 18.10
CA ARG A 287 0.65 -0.03 17.52
C ARG A 287 1.06 -0.24 16.07
N GLY A 288 0.43 0.51 15.15
CA GLY A 288 0.54 0.32 13.69
C GLY A 288 1.96 0.00 13.20
N VAL A 289 2.12 -1.16 12.56
CA VAL A 289 3.42 -1.70 12.13
C VAL A 289 3.86 -1.10 10.78
N GLY A 290 2.92 -0.57 9.99
CA GLY A 290 3.14 -0.01 8.64
C GLY A 290 3.07 1.52 8.54
N ILE A 291 3.38 2.04 7.34
CA ILE A 291 3.26 3.48 7.00
C ILE A 291 1.79 3.86 6.77
N GLY A 292 0.98 2.97 6.20
CA GLY A 292 -0.44 3.21 5.87
C GLY A 292 -1.35 3.33 7.09
N SER A 293 -1.19 2.46 8.10
CA SER A 293 -2.12 2.36 9.25
C SER A 293 -1.62 3.04 10.53
N ALA A 294 -0.64 3.96 10.44
CA ALA A 294 -0.14 4.65 11.63
C ALA A 294 -1.21 5.58 12.22
N GLY A 295 -1.34 5.59 13.54
CA GLY A 295 -2.32 6.41 14.25
C GLY A 295 -3.69 5.74 14.47
N LEU A 296 -3.90 4.54 13.92
CA LEU A 296 -5.14 3.79 14.10
C LEU A 296 -4.95 2.61 15.07
N PRO A 297 -5.95 2.31 15.90
CA PRO A 297 -5.93 1.10 16.71
C PRO A 297 -6.00 -0.13 15.79
N THR A 298 -5.09 -1.07 16.03
CA THR A 298 -5.07 -2.36 15.33
C THR A 298 -5.07 -3.46 16.38
N TYR A 299 -5.75 -4.57 16.09
CA TYR A 299 -5.93 -5.65 17.04
C TYR A 299 -5.55 -6.98 16.40
N ASN A 300 -4.87 -7.83 17.16
CA ASN A 300 -4.72 -9.23 16.80
C ASN A 300 -5.70 -10.06 17.64
N VAL A 301 -6.49 -10.90 16.98
CA VAL A 301 -7.42 -11.83 17.61
C VAL A 301 -6.89 -13.23 17.37
N LEU A 302 -6.58 -13.96 18.43
CA LEU A 302 -6.23 -15.37 18.37
C LEU A 302 -7.51 -16.18 18.48
N ILE A 303 -7.76 -17.02 17.48
CA ILE A 303 -8.92 -17.92 17.46
C ILE A 303 -8.46 -19.37 17.38
N GLU A 304 -9.29 -20.24 17.94
CA GLU A 304 -9.18 -21.67 17.75
C GLU A 304 -9.36 -22.05 16.28
N GLY A 305 -8.54 -23.01 15.85
CA GLY A 305 -8.56 -23.55 14.50
C GLY A 305 -9.73 -24.50 14.22
N GLU A 306 -9.57 -25.30 13.17
CA GLU A 306 -10.55 -26.32 12.77
C GLU A 306 -10.59 -27.49 13.77
N THR A 307 -9.52 -27.67 14.55
CA THR A 307 -9.35 -28.71 15.57
C THR A 307 -8.84 -28.09 16.88
N GLU A 308 -8.88 -28.86 17.97
CA GLU A 308 -8.33 -28.44 19.27
C GLU A 308 -6.78 -28.42 19.30
N ALA A 309 -6.11 -28.91 18.25
CA ALA A 309 -4.66 -28.88 18.19
C ALA A 309 -4.15 -27.45 17.98
N LEU A 310 -3.31 -26.99 18.93
CA LEU A 310 -2.84 -25.60 19.04
C LEU A 310 -2.03 -25.10 17.82
N GLU A 311 -1.56 -25.99 16.96
CA GLU A 311 -0.86 -25.66 15.71
C GLU A 311 -1.81 -25.21 14.58
N TYR A 312 -3.11 -25.46 14.72
CA TYR A 312 -4.14 -25.02 13.78
C TYR A 312 -4.80 -23.70 14.19
N ASP A 313 -4.46 -23.15 15.35
CA ASP A 313 -4.94 -21.83 15.79
C ASP A 313 -4.62 -20.76 14.74
N ARG A 314 -5.46 -19.71 14.68
CA ARG A 314 -5.33 -18.66 13.67
C ARG A 314 -5.22 -17.31 14.34
N ILE A 315 -4.31 -16.48 13.81
CA ILE A 315 -4.22 -15.07 14.17
C ILE A 315 -4.96 -14.28 13.10
N LEU A 316 -5.97 -13.53 13.51
CA LEU A 316 -6.67 -12.56 12.67
C LEU A 316 -6.15 -11.15 12.98
N TYR A 317 -5.89 -10.38 11.94
CA TYR A 317 -5.51 -8.98 12.04
C TYR A 317 -6.74 -8.10 11.76
N LEU A 318 -7.16 -7.33 12.75
CA LEU A 318 -8.29 -6.42 12.67
C LEU A 318 -7.78 -4.98 12.62
N LYS A 319 -8.07 -4.28 11.52
CA LYS A 319 -7.73 -2.87 11.30
C LYS A 319 -8.97 -2.07 10.90
N GLN A 320 -8.98 -0.79 11.23
CA GLN A 320 -9.98 0.14 10.72
C GLN A 320 -9.61 0.58 9.30
N SER A 321 -10.47 0.30 8.32
CA SER A 321 -10.33 0.84 6.96
C SER A 321 -10.52 2.36 6.95
N GLN A 322 -9.69 3.06 6.19
CA GLN A 322 -9.77 4.51 5.96
C GLN A 322 -10.39 4.80 4.60
N ALA A 323 -10.83 6.05 4.39
CA ALA A 323 -11.15 6.56 3.06
C ALA A 323 -9.94 6.40 2.13
N SER A 324 -10.16 5.92 0.90
CA SER A 324 -9.09 5.84 -0.08
C SER A 324 -8.60 7.24 -0.45
N ALA A 325 -7.30 7.36 -0.64
CA ALA A 325 -6.66 8.52 -1.21
C ALA A 325 -7.23 8.81 -2.61
N VAL A 326 -7.53 7.78 -3.42
CA VAL A 326 -8.11 7.93 -4.76
C VAL A 326 -9.47 8.65 -4.67
N SER A 327 -10.32 8.26 -3.72
CA SER A 327 -11.70 8.76 -3.64
C SER A 327 -11.80 10.26 -3.36
N ARG A 328 -10.70 10.91 -2.97
CA ARG A 328 -10.64 12.36 -2.74
C ARG A 328 -10.36 13.16 -4.02
N HIS A 329 -9.98 12.49 -5.11
CA HIS A 329 -9.54 13.11 -6.35
C HIS A 329 -10.34 12.65 -7.57
N VAL A 330 -11.37 11.81 -7.36
CA VAL A 330 -12.31 11.39 -8.41
C VAL A 330 -13.73 11.60 -7.91
N GLU A 331 -14.57 12.18 -8.76
CA GLU A 331 -16.00 12.36 -8.47
C GLU A 331 -16.79 11.22 -9.13
N VAL A 332 -17.14 10.20 -8.33
CA VAL A 332 -17.94 9.06 -8.79
C VAL A 332 -19.11 8.84 -7.82
N PRO A 333 -20.21 9.63 -7.93
CA PRO A 333 -21.32 9.60 -6.99
C PRO A 333 -21.99 8.22 -6.84
N GLU A 334 -21.96 7.40 -7.88
CA GLU A 334 -22.46 6.03 -7.86
C GLU A 334 -21.64 5.14 -6.93
N ALA A 335 -20.31 5.31 -6.94
CA ALA A 335 -19.41 4.55 -6.06
C ALA A 335 -19.63 4.95 -4.59
N GLU A 336 -19.76 6.24 -4.31
CA GLU A 336 -20.05 6.75 -2.96
C GLU A 336 -21.36 6.18 -2.39
N LYS A 337 -22.42 6.09 -3.22
CA LYS A 337 -23.71 5.52 -2.81
C LYS A 337 -23.69 4.01 -2.67
N TYR A 338 -22.77 3.33 -3.38
CA TYR A 338 -22.67 1.88 -3.38
C TYR A 338 -22.01 1.34 -2.10
N PHE A 339 -21.01 2.04 -1.55
CA PHE A 339 -20.31 1.59 -0.36
C PHE A 339 -21.06 1.94 0.93
N LYS A 340 -21.32 0.93 1.76
CA LYS A 340 -21.91 1.11 3.09
C LYS A 340 -20.94 1.76 4.09
N HIS A 341 -19.66 1.42 3.97
CA HIS A 341 -18.54 1.92 4.77
C HIS A 341 -17.21 1.46 4.14
N GLU A 342 -16.09 2.02 4.59
CA GLU A 342 -14.74 1.75 4.05
C GLU A 342 -14.34 0.27 4.09
N GLY A 343 -14.68 -0.47 5.16
CA GLY A 343 -14.43 -1.91 5.21
C GLY A 343 -15.19 -2.71 4.12
N HIS A 344 -16.42 -2.30 3.79
CA HIS A 344 -17.21 -2.91 2.72
C HIS A 344 -16.59 -2.60 1.36
N ARG A 345 -16.13 -1.36 1.17
CA ARG A 345 -15.38 -0.94 -0.02
C ARG A 345 -14.15 -1.81 -0.24
N THR A 346 -13.28 -1.97 0.75
CA THR A 346 -12.05 -2.76 0.63
C THR A 346 -12.36 -4.20 0.18
N VAL A 347 -13.36 -4.85 0.79
CA VAL A 347 -13.75 -6.22 0.45
C VAL A 347 -14.29 -6.33 -0.98
N ILE A 348 -15.22 -5.45 -1.38
CA ILE A 348 -15.77 -5.50 -2.75
C ILE A 348 -14.71 -5.17 -3.79
N SER A 349 -13.83 -4.20 -3.50
CA SER A 349 -12.75 -3.83 -4.41
C SER A 349 -11.77 -4.99 -4.60
N GLN A 350 -11.38 -5.68 -3.52
CA GLN A 350 -10.55 -6.88 -3.60
C GLN A 350 -11.22 -7.96 -4.46
N ARG A 351 -12.50 -8.27 -4.22
CA ARG A 351 -13.23 -9.26 -5.03
C ARG A 351 -13.37 -8.88 -6.50
N SER A 352 -13.35 -7.58 -6.80
CA SER A 352 -13.44 -7.08 -8.18
C SER A 352 -12.10 -7.08 -8.90
N LEU A 353 -10.98 -7.00 -8.17
CA LEU A 353 -9.63 -6.88 -8.71
C LEU A 353 -8.82 -8.18 -8.64
N GLN A 354 -9.27 -9.16 -7.86
CA GLN A 354 -8.52 -10.37 -7.56
C GLN A 354 -9.39 -11.61 -7.77
N ASP A 355 -9.00 -12.44 -8.75
CA ASP A 355 -9.60 -13.75 -8.96
C ASP A 355 -9.42 -14.65 -7.72
N HIS A 356 -10.44 -15.44 -7.41
CA HIS A 356 -10.42 -16.39 -6.29
C HIS A 356 -10.09 -15.74 -4.92
N ALA A 357 -10.63 -14.55 -4.68
CA ALA A 357 -10.49 -13.82 -3.42
C ALA A 357 -11.45 -14.27 -2.29
N GLU A 358 -12.36 -15.23 -2.54
CA GLU A 358 -13.46 -15.59 -1.61
C GLU A 358 -13.19 -16.75 -0.66
#